data_AF-A0A5S4SM29-F1
#
_entry.id   AF-A0A5S4SM29-F1
#
_cell.length_a   1.000
_cell.length_b   1.000
_cell.length_c   1.000
_cell.angle_alpha   90.00
_cell.angle_beta   90.00
_cell.angle_gamma   90.00
#
_symmetry.space_group_name_H-M   'P 1'
#
loop_
_entity.id
_entity.type
_entity.pdbx_description
1 polymer ?
#
loop_
_entity_poly.entity_id
_entity_poly.type
_entity_poly.pdbx_seq_one_letter_code
_entity_poly.pdbx_strand_id
1 'polypeptide(L)'
;MIQDSILYALGFAWRKRVFLRACFPGLSLVFVDAPEAVPPGALLAVWGVPALPLLAPGVRLVRVEDGFLRSVGLGADWVRPMSWVLDRRGMYFDATAPSDMETLLATTVWSPELLQRAAALREMIVHEGLTKYNVGVGQWSRPERGQRVILVPGQVETDASIRYGSPVVRTNLELLRRVRVAHPDAYVLYKPHPDVVAGLRLRGEAESRAVDFCDELLVHVPMHYLLERVDEVHVMTSLAGFEALLRGRKVVCHGQPFYAGWGLTQDLLPMPRRGRELSLDALVAGALILYPRYFDTQGAACGTPEQTLQELLTWRDRSRGRLSWSQRLWRPVLQLLAWWQDGKRRRSA
;
A
#
# COMPACT_ATOMS: atom_id res chain seq x y z
N MET A 1 26.15 -25.96 10.37
CA MET A 1 25.46 -25.86 9.05
C MET A 1 23.98 -26.32 9.13
N ILE A 2 23.26 -26.11 10.23
CA ILE A 2 21.84 -26.54 10.39
C ILE A 2 20.86 -25.34 10.46
N GLN A 3 21.36 -24.10 10.57
CA GLN A 3 20.51 -22.91 10.82
C GLN A 3 19.82 -22.33 9.58
N ASP A 4 20.27 -22.61 8.36
CA ASP A 4 19.67 -22.00 7.15
C ASP A 4 18.36 -22.67 6.69
N SER A 5 17.94 -23.75 7.36
CA SER A 5 16.68 -24.44 7.09
C SER A 5 15.50 -23.99 7.97
N ILE A 6 15.74 -23.06 8.93
CA ILE A 6 14.73 -22.60 9.88
C ILE A 6 14.48 -21.10 9.74
N LEU A 7 13.20 -20.72 9.61
CA LEU A 7 12.74 -19.34 9.67
C LEU A 7 11.98 -19.11 10.98
N TYR A 8 12.47 -18.18 11.80
CA TYR A 8 11.73 -17.71 12.97
C TYR A 8 10.73 -16.65 12.53
N ALA A 9 9.52 -16.67 13.07
CA ALA A 9 8.46 -15.72 12.72
C ALA A 9 7.89 -15.07 13.99
N LEU A 10 8.19 -13.79 14.19
CA LEU A 10 7.84 -13.07 15.42
C LEU A 10 6.46 -12.39 15.30
N GLY A 11 5.55 -12.71 16.21
CA GLY A 11 4.27 -11.99 16.36
C GLY A 11 3.25 -12.23 15.25
N PHE A 12 3.38 -13.31 14.48
CA PHE A 12 2.43 -13.65 13.42
C PHE A 12 1.17 -14.34 13.98
N ALA A 13 0.03 -13.65 13.84
CA ALA A 13 -1.29 -14.20 14.16
C ALA A 13 -1.53 -15.54 13.44
N TRP A 14 -2.22 -16.48 14.09
CA TRP A 14 -2.42 -17.86 13.60
C TRP A 14 -2.90 -17.94 12.14
N ARG A 15 -3.84 -17.08 11.76
CA ARG A 15 -4.40 -16.98 10.40
C ARG A 15 -3.38 -16.57 9.33
N LYS A 16 -2.34 -15.82 9.71
CA LYS A 16 -1.26 -15.40 8.80
C LYS A 16 -0.21 -16.51 8.61
N ARG A 17 -0.19 -17.52 9.49
CA ARG A 17 0.83 -18.57 9.47
C ARG A 17 0.77 -19.45 8.23
N VAL A 18 -0.42 -19.67 7.64
CA VAL A 18 -0.57 -20.44 6.39
C VAL A 18 0.10 -19.73 5.21
N PHE A 19 -0.21 -18.45 5.03
CA PHE A 19 0.39 -17.61 3.98
C PHE A 19 1.91 -17.47 4.15
N LEU A 20 2.39 -17.33 5.40
CA LEU A 20 3.82 -17.25 5.66
C LEU A 20 4.53 -18.57 5.30
N ARG A 21 3.91 -19.73 5.55
CA ARG A 21 4.47 -21.01 5.09
C ARG A 21 4.53 -21.08 3.56
N ALA A 22 3.49 -20.62 2.87
CA ALA A 22 3.47 -20.58 1.41
C ALA A 22 4.58 -19.67 0.82
N CYS A 23 4.96 -18.59 1.52
CA CYS A 23 6.07 -17.72 1.10
C CYS A 23 7.46 -18.36 1.14
N PHE A 24 7.65 -19.39 1.96
CA PHE A 24 8.96 -20.01 2.20
C PHE A 24 8.89 -21.54 2.06
N PRO A 25 8.55 -22.05 0.86
CA PRO A 25 8.51 -23.49 0.62
C PRO A 25 9.91 -24.06 0.84
N GLY A 26 10.02 -25.02 1.77
CA GLY A 26 11.29 -25.66 2.11
C GLY A 26 11.97 -25.14 3.38
N LEU A 27 11.46 -24.08 4.03
CA LEU A 27 11.91 -23.71 5.37
C LEU A 27 10.98 -24.26 6.44
N SER A 28 11.55 -24.72 7.55
CA SER A 28 10.80 -25.01 8.77
C SER A 28 10.50 -23.71 9.50
N LEU A 29 9.22 -23.41 9.72
CA LEU A 29 8.81 -22.17 10.39
C LEU A 29 8.61 -22.39 11.89
N VAL A 30 9.32 -21.61 12.71
CA VAL A 30 9.16 -21.56 14.16
C VAL A 30 8.51 -20.22 14.52
N PHE A 31 7.29 -20.28 15.04
CA PHE A 31 6.56 -19.08 15.45
C PHE A 31 6.90 -18.75 16.89
N VAL A 32 7.35 -17.51 17.13
CA VAL A 32 7.74 -17.02 18.44
C VAL A 32 6.97 -15.74 18.77
N ASP A 33 6.73 -15.52 20.06
CA ASP A 33 6.05 -14.31 20.55
C ASP A 33 7.03 -13.30 21.17
N ALA A 34 8.28 -13.71 21.41
CA ALA A 34 9.32 -12.93 22.07
C ALA A 34 10.63 -12.95 21.25
N PRO A 35 11.30 -11.79 21.04
CA PRO A 35 12.56 -11.69 20.31
C PRO A 35 13.71 -12.55 20.90
N GLU A 36 13.69 -12.78 22.20
CA GLU A 36 14.70 -13.54 22.95
C GLU A 36 14.70 -15.03 22.57
N ALA A 37 13.60 -15.53 22.01
CA ALA A 37 13.50 -16.89 21.49
C ALA A 37 14.18 -17.08 20.13
N VAL A 38 14.71 -16.01 19.52
CA VAL A 38 15.40 -16.05 18.22
C VAL A 38 16.90 -16.25 18.45
N PRO A 39 17.49 -17.38 18.01
CA PRO A 39 18.89 -17.65 18.27
C PRO A 39 19.82 -16.76 17.44
N PRO A 40 21.09 -16.58 17.87
CA PRO A 40 22.11 -15.88 17.09
C PRO A 40 22.24 -16.47 15.68
N GLY A 41 22.45 -15.60 14.67
CA GLY A 41 22.64 -16.02 13.28
C GLY A 41 21.36 -16.46 12.54
N ALA A 42 20.20 -16.49 13.20
CA ALA A 42 18.95 -16.96 12.62
C ALA A 42 18.36 -16.02 11.57
N LEU A 43 17.51 -16.58 10.70
CA LEU A 43 16.63 -15.80 9.84
C LEU A 43 15.32 -15.52 10.58
N LEU A 44 14.91 -14.25 10.63
CA LEU A 44 13.74 -13.77 11.36
C LEU A 44 12.78 -13.01 10.43
N ALA A 45 11.58 -13.54 10.28
CA ALA A 45 10.45 -12.86 9.65
C ALA A 45 9.71 -11.96 10.65
N VAL A 46 9.45 -10.72 10.24
CA VAL A 46 8.66 -9.72 10.99
C VAL A 46 7.66 -9.03 10.07
N TRP A 47 6.56 -8.51 10.61
CA TRP A 47 5.57 -7.74 9.82
C TRP A 47 5.92 -6.25 9.80
N GLY A 48 6.14 -5.68 8.62
CA GLY A 48 6.51 -4.28 8.42
C GLY A 48 7.85 -3.93 9.06
N VAL A 49 7.92 -2.75 9.69
CA VAL A 49 9.11 -2.24 10.40
C VAL A 49 8.76 -2.06 11.89
N PRO A 50 8.62 -3.17 12.66
CA PRO A 50 8.27 -3.06 14.06
C PRO A 50 9.43 -2.49 14.87
N ALA A 51 9.12 -1.85 16.00
CA ALA A 51 10.13 -1.55 17.02
C ALA A 51 10.61 -2.88 17.62
N LEU A 52 11.85 -3.26 17.33
CA LEU A 52 12.48 -4.46 17.86
C LEU A 52 13.49 -4.07 18.93
N PRO A 53 13.59 -4.84 20.04
CA PRO A 53 14.71 -4.70 20.95
C PRO A 53 16.01 -5.14 20.27
N LEU A 54 17.13 -5.02 20.98
CA LEU A 54 18.40 -5.57 20.51
C LEU A 54 18.26 -7.08 20.28
N LEU A 55 18.42 -7.50 19.03
CA LEU A 55 18.37 -8.91 18.64
C LEU A 55 19.71 -9.59 18.94
N ALA A 56 19.68 -10.92 19.02
CA ALA A 56 20.89 -11.72 19.11
C ALA A 56 21.85 -11.42 17.93
N PRO A 57 23.18 -11.51 18.12
CA PRO A 57 24.14 -11.21 17.07
C PRO A 57 23.92 -12.02 15.78
N GLY A 58 24.07 -11.36 14.64
CA GLY A 58 24.00 -12.01 13.31
C GLY A 58 22.60 -12.39 12.83
N VAL A 59 21.53 -12.04 13.57
CA VAL A 59 20.15 -12.26 13.10
C VAL A 59 19.90 -11.49 11.80
N ARG A 60 19.40 -12.18 10.78
CA ARG A 60 19.04 -11.62 9.47
C ARG A 60 17.53 -11.42 9.42
N LEU A 61 17.08 -10.26 8.96
CA LEU A 61 15.65 -9.93 8.91
C LEU A 61 15.05 -10.21 7.52
N VAL A 62 13.80 -10.66 7.52
CA VAL A 62 12.90 -10.58 6.37
C VAL A 62 11.64 -9.86 6.83
N ARG A 63 11.37 -8.70 6.23
CA ARG A 63 10.18 -7.92 6.54
C ARG A 63 9.08 -8.30 5.57
N VAL A 64 7.89 -8.53 6.10
CA VAL A 64 6.70 -8.96 5.36
C VAL A 64 5.68 -7.84 5.41
N GLU A 65 5.04 -7.52 4.29
CA GLU A 65 3.88 -6.64 4.24
C GLU A 65 2.84 -7.18 3.26
N ASP A 66 1.61 -6.65 3.32
CA ASP A 66 0.63 -6.76 2.27
C ASP A 66 1.19 -6.25 0.93
N GLY A 67 0.91 -7.00 -0.14
CA GLY A 67 1.23 -6.59 -1.51
C GLY A 67 0.24 -5.55 -2.05
N PHE A 68 0.55 -5.04 -3.23
CA PHE A 68 -0.18 -3.91 -3.81
C PHE A 68 -1.55 -4.32 -4.39
N LEU A 69 -1.66 -5.54 -4.91
CA LEU A 69 -2.93 -6.16 -5.30
C LEU A 69 -3.43 -7.04 -4.16
N ARG A 70 -4.23 -6.45 -3.28
CA ARG A 70 -4.55 -7.07 -1.99
C ARG A 70 -5.90 -7.79 -1.95
N SER A 71 -6.99 -7.11 -2.31
CA SER A 71 -8.36 -7.62 -2.10
C SER A 71 -9.44 -6.77 -2.78
N VAL A 72 -10.63 -7.34 -2.97
CA VAL A 72 -11.89 -6.60 -3.15
C VAL A 72 -12.45 -6.24 -1.76
N GLY A 73 -12.58 -4.95 -1.45
CA GLY A 73 -13.06 -4.47 -0.13
C GLY A 73 -11.96 -3.97 0.81
N LEU A 74 -12.35 -3.53 2.01
CA LEU A 74 -11.40 -3.02 3.02
C LEU A 74 -10.68 -4.17 3.69
N GLY A 75 -9.36 -4.07 3.87
CA GLY A 75 -8.65 -5.13 4.60
C GLY A 75 -8.93 -5.17 6.09
N ALA A 76 -9.63 -4.15 6.62
CA ALA A 76 -10.18 -4.17 7.96
C ALA A 76 -11.49 -4.98 8.06
N ASP A 77 -12.10 -5.38 6.94
CA ASP A 77 -13.25 -6.30 6.86
C ASP A 77 -12.84 -7.79 6.79
N TRP A 78 -11.59 -8.11 7.18
CA TRP A 78 -11.06 -9.49 7.30
C TRP A 78 -10.98 -10.24 5.98
N VAL A 79 -10.84 -9.50 4.89
CA VAL A 79 -10.65 -10.06 3.56
C VAL A 79 -9.28 -10.71 3.47
N ARG A 80 -9.22 -11.91 2.87
CA ARG A 80 -7.98 -12.66 2.68
C ARG A 80 -7.01 -11.86 1.81
N PRO A 81 -5.73 -11.72 2.19
CA PRO A 81 -4.73 -11.08 1.35
C PRO A 81 -4.41 -11.99 0.16
N MET A 82 -4.40 -11.44 -1.05
CA MET A 82 -4.03 -12.18 -2.26
C MET A 82 -2.54 -12.04 -2.63
N SER A 83 -1.82 -11.14 -1.97
CA SER A 83 -0.38 -10.99 -2.18
C SER A 83 0.31 -10.40 -0.96
N TRP A 84 1.57 -10.79 -0.76
CA TRP A 84 2.50 -10.22 0.21
C TRP A 84 3.81 -9.83 -0.45
N VAL A 85 4.54 -8.91 0.16
CA VAL A 85 5.90 -8.57 -0.20
C VAL A 85 6.87 -9.08 0.87
N LEU A 86 8.07 -9.45 0.44
CA LEU A 86 9.13 -9.99 1.30
C LEU A 86 10.40 -9.19 1.02
N ASP A 87 10.91 -8.49 2.03
CA ASP A 87 12.07 -7.61 1.88
C ASP A 87 13.15 -7.93 2.91
N ARG A 88 14.34 -8.28 2.43
CA ARG A 88 15.49 -8.67 3.25
C ARG A 88 16.42 -7.50 3.56
N ARG A 89 16.30 -6.38 2.86
CA ARG A 89 17.16 -5.19 3.03
C ARG A 89 16.48 -4.13 3.88
N GLY A 90 15.24 -3.80 3.54
CA GLY A 90 14.48 -2.72 4.14
C GLY A 90 12.99 -2.97 4.01
N MET A 91 12.24 -1.97 3.55
CA MET A 91 10.84 -2.10 3.20
C MET A 91 10.49 -1.06 2.13
N TYR A 92 9.64 -1.40 1.16
CA TYR A 92 9.34 -0.53 0.01
C TYR A 92 8.88 0.89 0.37
N PHE A 93 8.17 1.06 1.50
CA PHE A 93 7.68 2.36 1.95
C PHE A 93 8.69 3.15 2.79
N ASP A 94 9.79 2.50 3.20
CA ASP A 94 10.82 3.12 4.03
C ASP A 94 11.85 3.80 3.12
N ALA A 95 11.82 5.12 3.11
CA ALA A 95 12.67 5.95 2.28
C ALA A 95 14.00 6.31 3.00
N THR A 96 14.18 5.88 4.26
CA THR A 96 15.38 6.18 5.06
C THR A 96 16.55 5.26 4.75
N ALA A 97 16.28 4.06 4.21
CA ALA A 97 17.27 3.06 3.84
C ALA A 97 16.91 2.36 2.52
N PRO A 98 17.87 1.69 1.86
CA PRO A 98 17.59 0.87 0.69
C PRO A 98 16.64 -0.29 0.98
N SER A 99 15.84 -0.68 -0.01
CA SER A 99 14.92 -1.82 0.02
C SER A 99 15.24 -2.82 -1.08
N ASP A 100 14.70 -4.04 -0.98
CA ASP A 100 14.75 -5.00 -2.08
C ASP A 100 14.01 -4.46 -3.30
N MET A 101 12.90 -3.73 -3.09
CA MET A 101 12.20 -3.02 -4.17
C MET A 101 13.10 -1.99 -4.88
N GLU A 102 13.76 -1.12 -4.11
CA GLU A 102 14.64 -0.09 -4.67
C GLU A 102 15.80 -0.72 -5.46
N THR A 103 16.39 -1.79 -4.93
CA THR A 103 17.44 -2.54 -5.61
C THR A 103 16.93 -3.17 -6.90
N LEU A 104 15.79 -3.87 -6.83
CA LEU A 104 15.15 -4.50 -7.98
C LEU A 104 14.91 -3.49 -9.11
N LEU A 105 14.32 -2.34 -8.79
CA LEU A 105 14.03 -1.28 -9.76
C LEU A 105 15.31 -0.65 -10.34
N ALA A 106 16.33 -0.45 -9.51
CA ALA A 106 17.60 0.14 -9.94
C ALA A 106 18.40 -0.78 -10.86
N THR A 107 18.45 -2.08 -10.57
CA THR A 107 19.44 -2.99 -11.20
C THR A 107 18.87 -3.95 -12.24
N THR A 108 17.54 -4.10 -12.34
CA THR A 108 16.95 -5.07 -13.28
C THR A 108 17.14 -4.63 -14.73
N VAL A 109 17.51 -5.58 -15.58
CA VAL A 109 17.46 -5.44 -17.04
C VAL A 109 16.07 -5.86 -17.49
N TRP A 110 15.35 -4.95 -18.12
CA TRP A 110 13.94 -5.16 -18.50
C TRP A 110 13.88 -5.74 -19.92
N SER A 111 13.51 -7.02 -20.04
CA SER A 111 13.32 -7.63 -21.36
C SER A 111 12.03 -7.12 -22.01
N PRO A 112 11.95 -7.08 -23.35
CA PRO A 112 10.73 -6.69 -24.07
C PRO A 112 9.51 -7.53 -23.64
N GLU A 113 9.69 -8.82 -23.40
CA GLU A 113 8.62 -9.75 -23.00
C GLU A 113 8.09 -9.42 -21.60
N LEU A 114 8.98 -9.08 -20.66
CA LEU A 114 8.58 -8.69 -19.32
C LEU A 114 7.84 -7.35 -19.33
N LEU A 115 8.29 -6.39 -20.14
CA LEU A 115 7.62 -5.10 -20.33
C LEU A 115 6.25 -5.28 -20.98
N GLN A 116 6.12 -6.14 -21.99
CA GLN A 116 4.84 -6.45 -22.63
C GLN A 116 3.87 -7.11 -21.65
N ARG A 117 4.35 -8.07 -20.84
CA ARG A 117 3.57 -8.70 -19.77
C ARG A 117 3.08 -7.66 -18.74
N ALA A 118 3.96 -6.74 -18.34
CA ALA A 118 3.62 -5.67 -17.41
C ALA A 118 2.59 -4.69 -17.99
N ALA A 119 2.72 -4.32 -19.26
CA ALA A 119 1.75 -3.47 -19.96
C ALA A 119 0.36 -4.14 -20.01
N ALA A 120 0.29 -5.42 -20.39
CA ALA A 120 -0.96 -6.17 -20.42
C ALA A 120 -1.61 -6.30 -19.03
N LEU A 121 -0.82 -6.55 -17.98
CA LEU A 121 -1.30 -6.59 -16.61
C LEU A 121 -1.84 -5.22 -16.16
N ARG A 122 -1.13 -4.13 -16.46
CA ARG A 122 -1.56 -2.76 -16.19
C ARG A 122 -2.90 -2.45 -16.87
N GLU A 123 -3.00 -2.74 -18.16
CA GLU A 123 -4.21 -2.51 -18.94
C GLU A 123 -5.41 -3.27 -18.36
N MET A 124 -5.22 -4.53 -17.94
CA MET A 124 -6.27 -5.30 -17.29
C MET A 124 -6.70 -4.68 -15.94
N ILE A 125 -5.76 -4.24 -15.10
CA ILE A 125 -6.06 -3.57 -13.82
C ILE A 125 -6.87 -2.28 -14.05
N VAL A 126 -6.48 -1.50 -15.06
CA VAL A 126 -7.13 -0.23 -15.39
C VAL A 126 -8.52 -0.46 -15.97
N HIS A 127 -8.64 -1.34 -16.97
CA HIS A 127 -9.91 -1.69 -17.61
C HIS A 127 -10.95 -2.16 -16.60
N GLU A 128 -10.51 -2.99 -15.64
CA GLU A 128 -11.39 -3.53 -14.61
C GLU A 128 -11.67 -2.57 -13.46
N GLY A 129 -11.13 -1.34 -13.48
CA GLY A 129 -11.35 -0.35 -12.44
C GLY A 129 -10.79 -0.78 -11.07
N LEU A 130 -9.76 -1.63 -11.06
CA LEU A 130 -9.24 -2.19 -9.81
C LEU A 130 -8.35 -1.18 -9.07
N THR A 131 -8.54 -1.15 -7.75
CA THR A 131 -7.80 -0.36 -6.76
C THR A 131 -7.57 -1.19 -5.49
N LYS A 132 -6.78 -0.70 -4.53
CA LYS A 132 -6.46 -1.40 -3.28
C LYS A 132 -7.70 -1.80 -2.47
N TYR A 133 -8.74 -0.98 -2.51
CA TYR A 133 -9.92 -1.16 -1.65
C TYR A 133 -11.22 -1.44 -2.43
N ASN A 134 -11.33 -1.10 -3.72
CA ASN A 134 -12.51 -1.37 -4.55
C ASN A 134 -13.86 -1.01 -3.88
N VAL A 135 -13.90 0.06 -3.09
CA VAL A 135 -15.09 0.53 -2.35
C VAL A 135 -15.67 1.81 -2.95
N GLY A 136 -16.95 2.07 -2.69
CA GLY A 136 -17.69 3.24 -3.14
C GLY A 136 -18.80 2.89 -4.13
N VAL A 137 -19.88 3.68 -4.15
CA VAL A 137 -21.04 3.51 -5.05
C VAL A 137 -21.55 4.84 -5.62
N GLY A 138 -20.86 5.95 -5.35
CA GLY A 138 -21.26 7.29 -5.81
C GLY A 138 -20.83 7.60 -7.23
N GLN A 139 -21.52 8.56 -7.85
CA GLN A 139 -21.09 9.24 -9.07
C GLN A 139 -20.53 10.61 -8.72
N TRP A 140 -19.66 11.14 -9.58
CA TRP A 140 -19.14 12.50 -9.47
C TRP A 140 -19.03 13.10 -10.86
N SER A 141 -19.55 14.31 -11.00
CA SER A 141 -19.45 15.07 -12.24
C SER A 141 -18.30 16.05 -12.12
N ARG A 142 -17.43 16.03 -13.12
CA ARG A 142 -16.33 16.97 -13.19
C ARG A 142 -16.88 18.41 -13.30
N PRO A 143 -16.33 19.39 -12.55
CA PRO A 143 -16.70 20.81 -12.70
C PRO A 143 -16.43 21.33 -14.12
N GLU A 144 -17.05 22.46 -14.46
CA GLU A 144 -17.06 23.04 -15.82
C GLU A 144 -15.66 23.26 -16.44
N ARG A 145 -15.63 23.36 -17.78
CA ARG A 145 -14.41 23.31 -18.60
C ARG A 145 -13.46 24.48 -18.30
N GLY A 146 -12.21 24.16 -17.96
CA GLY A 146 -11.09 25.11 -17.90
C GLY A 146 -10.25 25.00 -16.63
N GLN A 147 -10.82 24.48 -15.54
CA GLN A 147 -10.10 24.31 -14.28
C GLN A 147 -9.33 22.99 -14.23
N ARG A 148 -8.08 23.08 -13.76
CA ARG A 148 -7.27 21.91 -13.41
C ARG A 148 -7.89 21.25 -12.19
N VAL A 149 -8.19 19.95 -12.27
CA VAL A 149 -8.75 19.18 -11.17
C VAL A 149 -7.65 18.36 -10.49
N ILE A 150 -7.45 18.61 -9.20
CA ILE A 150 -6.42 17.97 -8.39
C ILE A 150 -7.06 17.08 -7.34
N LEU A 151 -6.71 15.80 -7.30
CA LEU A 151 -7.13 14.89 -6.24
C LEU A 151 -6.07 14.81 -5.14
N VAL A 152 -6.52 14.98 -3.89
CA VAL A 152 -5.73 14.76 -2.68
C VAL A 152 -6.34 13.59 -1.90
N PRO A 153 -5.79 12.36 -2.02
CA PRO A 153 -6.26 11.23 -1.24
C PRO A 153 -5.69 11.28 0.18
N GLY A 154 -6.57 11.24 1.17
CA GLY A 154 -6.21 11.13 2.58
C GLY A 154 -5.56 9.80 2.91
N GLN A 155 -4.67 9.83 3.89
CA GLN A 155 -3.98 8.67 4.45
C GLN A 155 -4.24 8.59 5.96
N VAL A 156 -4.06 7.40 6.53
CA VAL A 156 -4.02 7.24 7.98
C VAL A 156 -2.71 7.87 8.47
N GLU A 157 -2.76 8.92 9.27
CA GLU A 157 -1.56 9.69 9.67
C GLU A 157 -0.54 8.87 10.48
N THR A 158 -0.99 7.79 11.13
CA THR A 158 -0.13 6.84 11.85
C THR A 158 0.47 5.74 10.96
N ASP A 159 0.27 5.81 9.65
CA ASP A 159 0.79 4.81 8.71
C ASP A 159 2.33 4.86 8.65
N ALA A 160 2.96 3.69 8.65
CA ALA A 160 4.41 3.57 8.61
C ALA A 160 5.00 4.20 7.33
N SER A 161 4.26 4.18 6.22
CA SER A 161 4.66 4.85 4.98
C SER A 161 4.76 6.37 5.12
N ILE A 162 4.02 7.01 6.03
CA ILE A 162 4.20 8.44 6.31
C ILE A 162 5.43 8.63 7.20
N ARG A 163 5.53 7.84 8.29
CA ARG A 163 6.66 7.93 9.23
C ARG A 163 8.02 7.77 8.54
N TYR A 164 8.15 6.79 7.66
CA TYR A 164 9.42 6.46 7.01
C TYR A 164 9.56 6.97 5.58
N GLY A 165 8.46 7.42 4.96
CA GLY A 165 8.46 7.88 3.57
C GLY A 165 8.12 9.36 3.40
N SER A 166 7.67 10.07 4.43
CA SER A 166 7.27 11.49 4.30
C SER A 166 7.95 12.36 5.35
N PRO A 167 9.21 12.77 5.11
CA PRO A 167 9.99 13.46 6.13
C PRO A 167 9.49 14.87 6.44
N VAL A 168 8.79 15.53 5.49
CA VAL A 168 8.37 16.93 5.61
C VAL A 168 6.85 17.08 5.84
N VAL A 169 6.01 16.46 5.00
CA VAL A 169 4.54 16.54 5.12
C VAL A 169 4.03 15.29 5.81
N ARG A 170 3.41 15.41 6.98
CA ARG A 170 3.00 14.25 7.80
C ARG A 170 1.52 14.18 8.14
N THR A 171 0.74 15.19 7.75
CA THR A 171 -0.70 15.28 8.03
C THR A 171 -1.48 15.52 6.76
N ASN A 172 -2.72 15.06 6.72
CA ASN A 172 -3.60 15.27 5.57
C ASN A 172 -3.88 16.77 5.37
N LEU A 173 -4.04 17.51 6.48
CA LEU A 173 -4.31 18.94 6.45
C LEU A 173 -3.14 19.75 5.89
N GLU A 174 -1.89 19.45 6.28
CA GLU A 174 -0.72 20.14 5.72
C GLU A 174 -0.55 19.84 4.23
N LEU A 175 -0.83 18.60 3.79
CA LEU A 175 -0.85 18.27 2.37
C LEU A 175 -1.87 19.13 1.62
N LEU A 176 -3.12 19.17 2.10
CA LEU A 176 -4.19 19.98 1.49
C LEU A 176 -3.82 21.47 1.45
N ARG A 177 -3.28 22.01 2.55
CA ARG A 177 -2.85 23.40 2.64
C ARG A 177 -1.78 23.72 1.59
N ARG A 178 -0.77 22.85 1.44
CA ARG A 178 0.27 23.02 0.41
C ARG A 178 -0.28 22.96 -1.00
N VAL A 179 -1.19 22.02 -1.26
CA VAL A 179 -1.84 21.90 -2.58
C VAL A 179 -2.62 23.16 -2.90
N ARG A 180 -3.43 23.67 -1.96
CA ARG A 180 -4.20 24.90 -2.15
C ARG A 180 -3.31 26.12 -2.38
N VAL A 181 -2.23 26.27 -1.61
CA VAL A 181 -1.27 27.39 -1.77
C VAL A 181 -0.56 27.33 -3.12
N ALA A 182 -0.15 26.13 -3.57
CA ALA A 182 0.54 25.95 -4.86
C ALA A 182 -0.41 26.08 -6.07
N HIS A 183 -1.70 25.83 -5.87
CA HIS A 183 -2.72 25.81 -6.93
C HIS A 183 -3.99 26.55 -6.48
N PRO A 184 -3.94 27.90 -6.34
CA PRO A 184 -5.07 28.68 -5.84
C PRO A 184 -6.32 28.54 -6.72
N ASP A 185 -6.15 28.48 -8.05
CA ASP A 185 -7.24 28.44 -9.03
C ASP A 185 -7.68 27.02 -9.45
N ALA A 186 -7.03 25.99 -8.91
CA ALA A 186 -7.40 24.60 -9.21
C ALA A 186 -8.62 24.16 -8.41
N TYR A 187 -9.38 23.22 -8.99
CA TYR A 187 -10.46 22.54 -8.30
C TYR A 187 -9.88 21.35 -7.51
N VAL A 188 -9.75 21.52 -6.20
CA VAL A 188 -9.12 20.56 -5.29
C VAL A 188 -10.17 19.66 -4.67
N LEU A 189 -10.05 18.36 -4.97
CA LEU A 189 -10.85 17.29 -4.39
C LEU A 189 -10.11 16.68 -3.20
N TYR A 190 -10.75 16.61 -2.03
CA TYR A 190 -10.26 15.80 -0.92
C TYR A 190 -11.02 14.49 -0.82
N LYS A 191 -10.31 13.36 -0.84
CA LYS A 191 -10.90 12.04 -0.60
C LYS A 191 -10.35 11.42 0.68
N PRO A 192 -11.08 11.45 1.81
CA PRO A 192 -10.61 10.85 3.05
C PRO A 192 -10.31 9.35 2.92
N HIS A 193 -9.39 8.85 3.75
CA HIS A 193 -9.02 7.43 3.73
C HIS A 193 -10.22 6.54 4.11
N PRO A 194 -10.51 5.44 3.38
CA PRO A 194 -11.72 4.66 3.63
C PRO A 194 -11.76 4.00 5.01
N ASP A 195 -10.61 3.59 5.58
CA ASP A 195 -10.57 3.05 6.95
C ASP A 195 -10.91 4.13 8.01
N VAL A 196 -10.61 5.41 7.75
CA VAL A 196 -11.00 6.53 8.64
C VAL A 196 -12.51 6.76 8.54
N VAL A 197 -13.05 6.77 7.31
CA VAL A 197 -14.49 6.88 7.06
C VAL A 197 -15.28 5.73 7.71
N ALA A 198 -14.75 4.51 7.64
CA ALA A 198 -15.36 3.32 8.24
C ALA A 198 -15.20 3.25 9.77
N GLY A 199 -14.52 4.22 10.39
CA GLY A 199 -14.24 4.24 11.82
C GLY A 199 -13.25 3.16 12.27
N LEU A 200 -12.50 2.56 11.34
CA LEU A 200 -11.50 1.52 11.61
C LEU A 200 -10.13 2.12 11.95
N ARG A 201 -9.97 3.44 11.77
CA ARG A 201 -8.78 4.22 12.13
C ARG A 201 -9.18 5.57 12.70
N LEU A 202 -8.30 6.17 13.50
CA LEU A 202 -8.52 7.52 14.04
C LEU A 202 -8.38 8.57 12.92
N ARG A 203 -9.26 9.58 12.93
CA ARG A 203 -9.16 10.77 12.06
C ARG A 203 -7.87 11.54 12.34
N GLY A 204 -7.29 12.11 11.29
CA GLY A 204 -6.09 12.94 11.39
C GLY A 204 -6.28 14.18 12.26
N GLU A 205 -5.17 14.77 12.68
CA GLU A 205 -5.18 16.00 13.46
C GLU A 205 -5.82 17.14 12.67
N ALA A 206 -6.86 17.76 13.26
CA ALA A 206 -7.64 18.84 12.65
C ALA A 206 -8.20 18.52 11.25
N GLU A 207 -8.38 17.24 10.90
CA GLU A 207 -8.89 16.82 9.57
C GLU A 207 -10.32 17.33 9.30
N SER A 208 -11.06 17.73 10.33
CA SER A 208 -12.34 18.45 10.19
C SER A 208 -12.23 19.76 9.41
N ARG A 209 -11.03 20.36 9.36
CA ARG A 209 -10.71 21.58 8.62
C ARG A 209 -10.30 21.33 7.17
N ALA A 210 -10.33 20.09 6.69
CA ALA A 210 -10.02 19.79 5.29
C ALA A 210 -10.89 20.60 4.30
N VAL A 211 -12.15 20.85 4.67
CA VAL A 211 -13.09 21.67 3.89
C VAL A 211 -12.65 23.13 3.71
N ASP A 212 -11.75 23.63 4.55
CA ASP A 212 -11.20 24.99 4.42
C ASP A 212 -10.20 25.09 3.24
N PHE A 213 -9.71 23.94 2.73
CA PHE A 213 -8.62 23.89 1.74
C PHE A 213 -8.97 23.14 0.45
N CYS A 214 -10.11 22.43 0.41
CA CYS A 214 -10.61 21.75 -0.79
C CYS A 214 -11.94 22.36 -1.26
N ASP A 215 -12.22 22.29 -2.57
CA ASP A 215 -13.51 22.69 -3.12
C ASP A 215 -14.60 21.63 -2.85
N GLU A 216 -14.21 20.35 -2.81
CA GLU A 216 -15.16 19.27 -2.62
C GLU A 216 -14.56 18.08 -1.84
N LEU A 217 -15.33 17.55 -0.89
CA LEU A 217 -14.98 16.39 -0.08
C LEU A 217 -15.74 15.13 -0.54
N LEU A 218 -15.01 14.15 -1.08
CA LEU A 218 -15.55 12.98 -1.77
C LEU A 218 -15.42 11.68 -0.97
N VAL A 219 -16.42 11.43 -0.12
CA VAL A 219 -16.46 10.21 0.71
C VAL A 219 -16.79 8.96 -0.10
N HIS A 220 -17.87 8.99 -0.89
CA HIS A 220 -18.51 7.78 -1.43
C HIS A 220 -18.15 7.42 -2.87
N VAL A 221 -17.45 8.30 -3.59
CA VAL A 221 -17.09 8.08 -4.99
C VAL A 221 -15.96 7.05 -5.08
N PRO A 222 -16.06 6.02 -5.95
CA PRO A 222 -14.99 5.05 -6.13
C PRO A 222 -13.67 5.69 -6.58
N MET A 223 -12.55 5.20 -6.04
CA MET A 223 -11.23 5.76 -6.35
C MET A 223 -10.88 5.62 -7.84
N HIS A 224 -11.11 4.46 -8.47
CA HIS A 224 -10.82 4.27 -9.90
C HIS A 224 -11.55 5.30 -10.77
N TYR A 225 -12.81 5.56 -10.46
CA TYR A 225 -13.67 6.49 -11.18
C TYR A 225 -13.13 7.92 -11.12
N LEU A 226 -12.61 8.34 -9.95
CA LEU A 226 -11.95 9.63 -9.79
C LEU A 226 -10.62 9.70 -10.53
N LEU A 227 -9.77 8.69 -10.36
CA LEU A 227 -8.47 8.65 -11.02
C LEU A 227 -8.57 8.73 -12.55
N GLU A 228 -9.68 8.28 -13.15
CA GLU A 228 -9.93 8.43 -14.59
C GLU A 228 -10.39 9.83 -15.03
N ARG A 229 -10.77 10.70 -14.09
CA ARG A 229 -11.44 11.98 -14.39
C ARG A 229 -10.74 13.21 -13.84
N VAL A 230 -9.69 13.04 -13.04
CA VAL A 230 -8.84 14.14 -12.53
C VAL A 230 -7.62 14.34 -13.42
N ASP A 231 -6.99 15.51 -13.33
CA ASP A 231 -5.78 15.80 -14.12
C ASP A 231 -4.52 15.39 -13.39
N GLU A 232 -4.47 15.68 -12.09
CA GLU A 232 -3.29 15.43 -11.25
C GLU A 232 -3.69 14.85 -9.90
N VAL A 233 -2.80 14.05 -9.30
CA VAL A 233 -2.98 13.48 -7.96
C VAL A 233 -1.80 13.87 -7.08
N HIS A 234 -2.08 14.51 -5.95
CA HIS A 234 -1.07 14.98 -5.01
C HIS A 234 -1.08 14.10 -3.77
N VAL A 235 0.05 13.46 -3.47
CA VAL A 235 0.17 12.45 -2.41
C VAL A 235 1.35 12.74 -1.49
N MET A 236 1.26 12.33 -0.22
CA MET A 236 2.47 12.12 0.59
C MET A 236 3.15 10.83 0.12
N THR A 237 2.57 9.69 0.49
CA THR A 237 3.14 8.36 0.19
C THR A 237 2.09 7.31 -0.19
N SER A 238 0.85 7.75 -0.42
CA SER A 238 -0.30 6.87 -0.66
C SER A 238 -0.09 5.95 -1.86
N LEU A 239 -0.54 4.70 -1.78
CA LEU A 239 -0.57 3.82 -2.95
C LEU A 239 -1.44 4.42 -4.09
N ALA A 240 -2.38 5.32 -3.77
CA ALA A 240 -3.21 6.00 -4.76
C ALA A 240 -2.38 6.76 -5.82
N GLY A 241 -1.18 7.23 -5.49
CA GLY A 241 -0.27 7.82 -6.49
C GLY A 241 0.22 6.79 -7.50
N PHE A 242 0.57 5.57 -7.06
CA PHE A 242 0.89 4.48 -8.00
C PHE A 242 -0.32 4.11 -8.86
N GLU A 243 -1.51 4.00 -8.28
CA GLU A 243 -2.75 3.71 -9.02
C GLU A 243 -3.11 4.79 -10.05
N ALA A 244 -2.74 6.04 -9.77
CA ALA A 244 -2.87 7.17 -10.70
C ALA A 244 -1.86 7.03 -11.86
N LEU A 245 -0.61 6.65 -11.58
CA LEU A 245 0.39 6.36 -12.61
C LEU A 245 -0.08 5.25 -13.56
N LEU A 246 -0.67 4.17 -13.04
CA LEU A 246 -1.22 3.09 -13.88
C LEU A 246 -2.21 3.60 -14.94
N ARG A 247 -2.92 4.70 -14.64
CA ARG A 247 -3.93 5.36 -15.49
C ARG A 247 -3.38 6.54 -16.28
N GLY A 248 -2.06 6.72 -16.32
CA GLY A 248 -1.41 7.82 -17.04
C GLY A 248 -1.70 9.20 -16.45
N ARG A 249 -2.05 9.28 -15.15
CA ARG A 249 -2.27 10.58 -14.49
C ARG A 249 -0.97 11.17 -14.00
N LYS A 250 -0.88 12.50 -14.03
CA LYS A 250 0.23 13.21 -13.43
C LYS A 250 0.16 13.05 -11.91
N VAL A 251 1.30 12.74 -11.30
CA VAL A 251 1.39 12.52 -9.85
C VAL A 251 2.46 13.44 -9.27
N VAL A 252 2.10 14.16 -8.21
CA VAL A 252 2.99 15.03 -7.45
C VAL A 252 3.22 14.42 -6.08
N CYS A 253 4.47 14.06 -5.78
CA CYS A 253 4.88 13.44 -4.52
C CYS A 253 5.42 14.48 -3.55
N HIS A 254 4.72 14.65 -2.43
CA HIS A 254 5.14 15.47 -1.27
C HIS A 254 5.97 14.65 -0.26
N GLY A 255 5.94 13.32 -0.38
CA GLY A 255 6.84 12.39 0.28
C GLY A 255 7.69 11.63 -0.74
N GLN A 256 8.19 10.48 -0.34
CA GLN A 256 9.12 9.64 -1.08
C GLN A 256 8.61 8.18 -1.16
N PRO A 257 7.40 7.94 -1.68
CA PRO A 257 6.86 6.58 -1.85
C PRO A 257 7.75 5.74 -2.79
N PHE A 258 7.59 4.42 -2.81
CA PHE A 258 8.43 3.51 -3.59
C PHE A 258 8.52 3.84 -5.09
N TYR A 259 7.48 4.48 -5.65
CA TYR A 259 7.37 4.85 -7.06
C TYR A 259 7.88 6.27 -7.38
N ALA A 260 8.29 7.06 -6.38
CA ALA A 260 8.94 8.36 -6.59
C ALA A 260 10.43 8.20 -6.92
N GLY A 261 11.03 9.18 -7.61
CA GLY A 261 12.46 9.23 -7.92
C GLY A 261 12.87 8.43 -9.17
N TRP A 262 11.92 7.95 -9.97
CA TRP A 262 12.19 7.15 -11.17
C TRP A 262 11.82 7.86 -12.48
N GLY A 263 11.61 9.18 -12.45
CA GLY A 263 11.21 10.00 -13.61
C GLY A 263 9.73 9.93 -14.00
N LEU A 264 8.91 9.19 -13.24
CA LEU A 264 7.47 9.02 -13.51
C LEU A 264 6.57 9.99 -12.73
N THR A 265 7.13 10.69 -11.75
CA THR A 265 6.42 11.59 -10.84
C THR A 265 7.11 12.95 -10.78
N GLN A 266 6.34 14.00 -10.45
CA GLN A 266 6.92 15.26 -10.02
C GLN A 266 7.23 15.16 -8.53
N ASP A 267 8.50 14.99 -8.18
CA ASP A 267 8.94 14.82 -6.79
C ASP A 267 9.33 16.16 -6.17
N LEU A 268 8.62 16.57 -5.11
CA LEU A 268 8.96 17.79 -4.35
C LEU A 268 10.11 17.56 -3.37
N LEU A 269 10.40 16.30 -3.07
CA LEU A 269 11.52 15.87 -2.22
C LEU A 269 12.38 14.87 -3.02
N PRO A 270 13.44 15.34 -3.70
CA PRO A 270 14.33 14.47 -4.46
C PRO A 270 14.91 13.34 -3.60
N MET A 271 15.10 12.16 -4.20
CA MET A 271 15.72 11.00 -3.56
C MET A 271 17.04 10.68 -4.25
N PRO A 272 18.20 11.11 -3.72
CA PRO A 272 19.49 10.93 -4.40
C PRO A 272 19.87 9.47 -4.72
N ARG A 273 19.32 8.49 -3.97
CA ARG A 273 19.59 7.06 -4.22
C ARG A 273 18.87 6.51 -5.45
N ARG A 274 17.84 7.20 -5.95
CA ARG A 274 17.06 6.80 -7.12
C ARG A 274 17.45 7.74 -8.27
N GLY A 275 18.35 7.28 -9.12
CA GLY A 275 18.94 8.07 -10.22
C GLY A 275 18.70 7.46 -11.61
N ARG A 276 17.81 6.47 -11.71
CA ARG A 276 17.48 5.79 -12.96
C ARG A 276 16.08 6.19 -13.41
N GLU A 277 15.92 6.50 -14.68
CA GLU A 277 14.60 6.66 -15.27
C GLU A 277 13.99 5.29 -15.61
N LEU A 278 12.72 5.11 -15.29
CA LEU A 278 11.96 3.91 -15.60
C LEU A 278 10.78 4.25 -16.51
N SER A 279 10.46 3.34 -17.42
CA SER A 279 9.13 3.34 -18.02
C SER A 279 8.09 2.91 -16.98
N LEU A 280 6.84 3.31 -17.18
CA LEU A 280 5.75 2.87 -16.31
C LEU A 280 5.66 1.34 -16.26
N ASP A 281 5.88 0.67 -17.39
CA ASP A 281 5.82 -0.80 -17.47
C ASP A 281 6.98 -1.48 -16.75
N ALA A 282 8.17 -0.85 -16.69
CA ALA A 282 9.25 -1.32 -15.84
C ALA A 282 8.91 -1.21 -14.34
N LEU A 283 8.31 -0.08 -13.93
CA LEU A 283 7.82 0.08 -12.56
C LEU A 283 6.74 -0.96 -12.23
N VAL A 284 5.80 -1.22 -13.16
CA VAL A 284 4.76 -2.25 -13.00
C VAL A 284 5.38 -3.65 -12.90
N ALA A 285 6.36 -3.98 -13.76
CA ALA A 285 7.04 -5.27 -13.70
C ALA A 285 7.71 -5.48 -12.34
N GLY A 286 8.47 -4.48 -11.86
CA GLY A 286 9.10 -4.55 -10.54
C GLY A 286 8.06 -4.67 -9.42
N ALA A 287 7.08 -3.76 -9.40
CA ALA A 287 6.16 -3.62 -8.28
C ALA A 287 5.09 -4.73 -8.22
N LEU A 288 4.58 -5.18 -9.36
CA LEU A 288 3.45 -6.11 -9.41
C LEU A 288 3.84 -7.52 -9.85
N ILE A 289 4.95 -7.74 -10.54
CA ILE A 289 5.31 -9.07 -11.04
C ILE A 289 6.43 -9.69 -10.23
N LEU A 290 7.53 -8.96 -10.03
CA LEU A 290 8.77 -9.53 -9.49
C LEU A 290 8.88 -9.42 -7.96
N TYR A 291 8.41 -8.31 -7.37
CA TYR A 291 8.57 -8.04 -5.94
C TYR A 291 7.58 -8.81 -5.05
N PRO A 292 6.27 -8.87 -5.35
CA PRO A 292 5.31 -9.56 -4.48
C PRO A 292 5.28 -11.07 -4.75
N ARG A 293 4.85 -11.81 -3.73
CA ARG A 293 4.36 -13.19 -3.83
C ARG A 293 2.84 -13.16 -3.82
N TYR A 294 2.24 -13.85 -4.77
CA TYR A 294 0.79 -13.99 -4.90
C TYR A 294 0.33 -15.31 -4.33
N PHE A 295 -0.85 -15.34 -3.75
CA PHE A 295 -1.45 -16.56 -3.20
C PHE A 295 -2.72 -16.92 -3.96
N ASP A 296 -3.00 -18.22 -4.02
CA ASP A 296 -4.34 -18.69 -4.36
C ASP A 296 -5.37 -18.34 -3.27
N THR A 297 -6.65 -18.51 -3.58
CA THR A 297 -7.75 -18.31 -2.61
C THR A 297 -7.63 -19.13 -1.32
N GLN A 298 -6.84 -20.22 -1.31
CA GLN A 298 -6.64 -21.08 -0.15
C GLN A 298 -5.42 -20.66 0.70
N GLY A 299 -4.58 -19.74 0.20
CA GLY A 299 -3.31 -19.36 0.82
C GLY A 299 -2.25 -20.46 0.77
N ALA A 300 -2.43 -21.47 -0.09
CA ALA A 300 -1.68 -22.72 -0.07
C ALA A 300 -0.60 -22.80 -1.14
N ALA A 301 -0.79 -22.13 -2.29
CA ALA A 301 0.19 -22.07 -3.38
C ALA A 301 0.54 -20.64 -3.77
N CYS A 302 1.75 -20.45 -4.30
CA CYS A 302 2.15 -19.20 -4.92
C CYS A 302 1.68 -19.13 -6.39
N GLY A 303 0.90 -18.11 -6.72
CA GLY A 303 0.39 -17.86 -8.07
C GLY A 303 1.10 -16.73 -8.81
N THR A 304 0.54 -16.33 -9.94
CA THR A 304 0.95 -15.12 -10.68
C THR A 304 0.00 -13.96 -10.40
N PRO A 305 0.43 -12.69 -10.59
CA PRO A 305 -0.47 -11.54 -10.47
C PRO A 305 -1.70 -11.65 -11.38
N GLU A 306 -1.56 -12.21 -12.58
CA GLU A 306 -2.66 -12.40 -13.53
C GLU A 306 -3.72 -13.37 -13.00
N GLN A 307 -3.29 -14.50 -12.40
CA GLN A 307 -4.19 -15.45 -11.78
C GLN A 307 -4.93 -14.81 -10.60
N THR A 308 -4.20 -14.12 -9.72
CA THR A 308 -4.80 -13.37 -8.62
C THR A 308 -5.80 -12.33 -9.12
N LEU A 309 -5.51 -11.66 -10.23
CA LEU A 309 -6.42 -10.68 -10.82
C LEU A 309 -7.74 -11.33 -11.25
N GLN A 310 -7.67 -12.45 -11.96
CA GLN A 310 -8.86 -13.21 -12.39
C GLN A 310 -9.68 -13.72 -11.18
N GLU A 311 -9.00 -14.16 -10.13
CA GLU A 311 -9.66 -14.58 -8.88
C GLU A 311 -10.35 -13.40 -8.19
N LEU A 312 -9.70 -12.23 -8.12
CA LEU A 312 -10.28 -11.01 -7.56
C LEU A 312 -11.53 -10.57 -8.34
N LEU A 313 -11.50 -10.66 -9.68
CA LEU A 313 -12.65 -10.34 -10.53
C LEU A 313 -13.81 -11.31 -10.30
N THR A 314 -13.52 -12.60 -10.31
CA THR A 314 -14.50 -13.66 -10.03
C THR A 314 -15.13 -13.45 -8.65
N TRP A 315 -14.31 -13.08 -7.66
CA TRP A 315 -14.78 -12.82 -6.31
C TRP A 315 -15.61 -11.53 -6.21
N ARG A 316 -15.22 -10.46 -6.92
CA ARG A 316 -15.99 -9.21 -7.03
C ARG A 316 -17.39 -9.48 -7.58
N ASP A 317 -17.47 -10.25 -8.66
CA ASP A 317 -18.75 -10.53 -9.33
C ASP A 317 -19.66 -11.39 -8.46
N ARG A 318 -19.10 -12.36 -7.73
CA ARG A 318 -19.84 -13.16 -6.74
C ARG A 318 -20.25 -12.36 -5.50
N SER A 319 -19.46 -11.36 -5.11
CA SER A 319 -19.65 -10.57 -3.88
C SER A 319 -20.49 -9.31 -4.08
N ARG A 320 -20.98 -9.05 -5.30
CA ARG A 320 -22.00 -8.02 -5.60
C ARG A 320 -23.31 -8.35 -4.86
N GLY A 321 -23.35 -8.12 -3.54
CA GLY A 321 -24.60 -8.10 -2.80
C GLY A 321 -24.57 -8.22 -1.28
N ARG A 322 -23.61 -8.88 -0.61
CA ARG A 322 -23.72 -9.10 0.86
C ARG A 322 -22.37 -9.21 1.57
N LEU A 323 -22.10 -8.29 2.51
CA LEU A 323 -21.21 -8.57 3.64
C LEU A 323 -21.76 -9.78 4.39
N SER A 324 -20.90 -10.71 4.78
CA SER A 324 -21.28 -11.84 5.63
C SER A 324 -21.91 -11.33 6.92
N TRP A 325 -22.95 -12.01 7.40
CA TRP A 325 -23.63 -11.67 8.66
C TRP A 325 -22.64 -11.66 9.85
N SER A 326 -21.62 -12.52 9.81
CA SER A 326 -20.52 -12.51 10.78
C SER A 326 -19.66 -11.24 10.73
N GLN A 327 -19.39 -10.69 9.54
CA GLN A 327 -18.62 -9.45 9.38
C GLN A 327 -19.38 -8.24 9.96
N ARG A 328 -20.72 -8.24 9.86
CA ARG A 328 -21.57 -7.20 10.47
C ARG A 328 -21.55 -7.24 11.99
N LEU A 329 -21.58 -8.45 12.58
CA LEU A 329 -21.58 -8.63 14.03
C LEU A 329 -20.25 -8.25 14.69
N TRP A 330 -19.11 -8.58 14.06
CA TRP A 330 -17.79 -8.32 14.63
C TRP A 330 -17.31 -6.88 14.45
N ARG A 331 -17.91 -6.11 13.53
CA ARG A 331 -17.47 -4.75 13.16
C ARG A 331 -17.25 -3.80 14.35
N PRO A 332 -18.13 -3.74 15.38
CA PRO A 332 -17.91 -2.87 16.54
C PRO A 332 -16.68 -3.27 17.36
N VAL A 333 -16.44 -4.58 17.53
CA VAL A 333 -15.26 -5.12 18.22
C VAL A 333 -13.99 -4.79 17.43
N LEU A 334 -14.06 -4.84 16.10
CA LEU A 334 -12.94 -4.48 15.23
C LEU A 334 -12.58 -3.00 15.30
N GLN A 335 -13.59 -2.12 15.34
CA GLN A 335 -13.39 -0.69 15.53
C GLN A 335 -12.70 -0.40 16.86
N LEU A 336 -13.13 -1.04 17.96
CA LEU A 336 -12.51 -0.90 19.27
C LEU A 336 -11.06 -1.39 19.31
N LEU A 337 -10.78 -2.58 18.75
CA LEU A 337 -9.42 -3.12 18.68
C LEU A 337 -8.51 -2.26 17.80
N ALA A 338 -9.02 -1.77 16.66
CA ALA A 338 -8.27 -0.93 15.76
C ALA A 338 -7.97 0.45 16.39
N TRP A 339 -8.94 1.06 17.09
CA TRP A 339 -8.72 2.30 17.84
C TRP A 339 -7.70 2.14 18.96
N TRP A 340 -7.73 1.02 19.69
CA TRP A 340 -6.72 0.74 20.72
C TRP A 340 -5.31 0.59 20.12
N GLN A 341 -5.18 -0.11 19.00
CA GLN A 341 -3.90 -0.25 18.30
C GLN A 341 -3.41 1.09 17.73
N ASP A 342 -4.31 1.90 17.16
CA ASP A 342 -3.97 3.25 16.65
C ASP A 342 -3.57 4.20 17.77
N GLY A 343 -4.27 4.15 18.91
CA GLY A 343 -3.94 4.94 20.10
C GLY A 343 -2.55 4.59 20.64
N LYS A 344 -2.17 3.30 20.64
CA LYS A 344 -0.79 2.88 20.96
C LYS A 344 0.22 3.43 19.96
N ARG A 345 -0.09 3.37 18.65
CA ARG A 345 0.80 3.88 17.59
C ARG A 345 1.02 5.38 17.72
N ARG A 346 -0.04 6.17 17.96
CA ARG A 346 0.06 7.63 18.19
C ARG A 346 0.95 8.00 19.37
N ARG A 347 0.92 7.22 20.46
CA ARG A 347 1.78 7.47 21.64
C ARG A 347 3.24 7.09 21.42
N SER A 348 3.56 6.36 20.35
CA SER A 348 4.89 5.84 20.00
C SER A 348 5.49 6.48 18.72
N ALA A 349 4.74 7.40 18.11
CA ALA A 349 5.16 8.24 17.01
C ALA A 349 5.57 9.60 17.58
#